data_AF-A0A2U3RCI4-F1
#
_entry.id   AF-A0A2U3RCI4-F1
#
_cell.length_a   1.000
_cell.length_b   1.000
_cell.length_c   1.000
_cell.angle_alpha   90.00
_cell.angle_beta   90.00
_cell.angle_gamma   90.00
#
_symmetry.space_group_name_H-M   'P 1'
#
loop_
_entity.id
_entity.type
_entity.pdbx_description
1 polymer ?
#
loop_
_entity_poly.entity_id
_entity_poly.type
_entity_poly.pdbx_seq_one_letter_code
_entity_poly.pdbx_strand_id
1 'polypeptide(L)'
;MPQLHHAAESLNVDKVQELIKNGADLNAKDFAGNTCICMLEQRKSKSHIGSKERETISKIIDILRENGADSTIENKEGLNAVNYLYVGKCARRAGKKKLLSGNKNENNEEEISSNKEVKQMMMPQLHQAAECLDIEKVKDLISSGADINAKDITGSTCICRMAKRYSNPYLDSEERNAIQNIMNILRENGADYNITNNSGQSATSFLDMKSGKNIGL
;
A
#
# COMPACT_ATOMS: atom_id res chain seq x y z
N MET A 1 17.90 -18.98 -6.23
CA MET A 1 17.69 -17.52 -6.10
C MET A 1 18.39 -16.86 -7.28
N PRO A 2 17.75 -15.91 -7.99
CA PRO A 2 18.35 -15.28 -9.18
C PRO A 2 19.67 -14.56 -8.85
N GLN A 3 20.56 -14.43 -9.84
CA GLN A 3 21.88 -13.81 -9.66
C GLN A 3 21.77 -12.35 -9.21
N LEU A 4 20.74 -11.64 -9.68
CA LEU A 4 20.47 -10.26 -9.30
C LEU A 4 20.14 -10.13 -7.80
N HIS A 5 19.34 -11.05 -7.24
CA HIS A 5 19.04 -11.08 -5.80
C HIS A 5 20.29 -11.33 -4.98
N HIS A 6 21.17 -12.26 -5.38
CA HIS A 6 22.43 -12.50 -4.67
C HIS A 6 23.35 -11.26 -4.68
N ALA A 7 23.46 -10.57 -5.81
CA ALA A 7 24.25 -9.33 -5.90
C ALA A 7 23.67 -8.21 -5.03
N ALA A 8 22.34 -8.06 -5.02
CA ALA A 8 21.66 -7.09 -4.19
C ALA A 8 21.70 -7.43 -2.69
N GLU A 9 21.57 -8.71 -2.33
CA GLU A 9 21.66 -9.19 -0.94
C GLU A 9 23.06 -8.99 -0.35
N SER A 10 24.09 -9.15 -1.17
CA SER A 10 25.48 -8.84 -0.79
C SER A 10 25.82 -7.35 -0.84
N LEU A 11 24.87 -6.48 -1.21
CA LEU A 11 25.03 -5.02 -1.33
C LEU A 11 26.14 -4.61 -2.31
N ASN A 12 26.40 -5.46 -3.30
CA ASN A 12 27.44 -5.23 -4.29
C ASN A 12 26.87 -4.40 -5.46
N VAL A 13 26.96 -3.08 -5.33
CA VAL A 13 26.44 -2.12 -6.33
C VAL A 13 27.04 -2.35 -7.71
N ASP A 14 28.35 -2.59 -7.79
CA ASP A 14 29.04 -2.78 -9.06
C ASP A 14 28.56 -4.05 -9.76
N LYS A 15 28.36 -5.14 -9.00
CA LYS A 15 27.84 -6.39 -9.56
C LYS A 15 26.39 -6.27 -10.01
N VAL A 16 25.57 -5.51 -9.28
CA VAL A 16 24.20 -5.20 -9.71
C VAL A 16 24.23 -4.46 -11.05
N GLN A 17 25.05 -3.41 -11.19
CA GLN A 17 25.16 -2.65 -12.44
C GLN A 17 25.69 -3.50 -13.60
N GLU A 18 26.66 -4.39 -13.36
CA GLU A 18 27.16 -5.33 -14.35
C GLU A 18 26.06 -6.29 -14.83
N LEU A 19 25.27 -6.85 -13.90
CA LEU A 19 24.16 -7.74 -14.24
C LEU A 19 23.07 -7.02 -15.04
N ILE A 20 22.74 -5.77 -14.68
CA ILE A 20 21.78 -4.94 -15.45
C ILE A 20 22.29 -4.71 -16.87
N LYS A 21 23.56 -4.34 -17.04
CA LYS A 21 24.19 -4.15 -18.37
C LYS A 21 24.18 -5.43 -19.21
N ASN A 22 24.27 -6.59 -18.57
CA ASN A 22 24.21 -7.89 -19.22
C ASN A 22 22.78 -8.38 -19.49
N GLY A 23 21.76 -7.54 -19.25
CA GLY A 23 20.35 -7.88 -19.53
C GLY A 23 19.72 -8.83 -18.51
N ALA A 24 20.16 -8.80 -17.25
CA ALA A 24 19.51 -9.55 -16.20
C ALA A 24 18.02 -9.17 -16.08
N ASP A 25 17.16 -10.17 -15.91
CA ASP A 25 15.74 -9.95 -15.64
C ASP A 25 15.56 -9.28 -14.27
N LEU A 26 15.16 -8.00 -14.30
CA LEU A 26 14.98 -7.18 -13.10
C LEU A 26 13.74 -7.58 -12.28
N ASN A 27 12.80 -8.26 -12.94
CA ASN A 27 11.51 -8.67 -12.39
C ASN A 27 11.48 -10.16 -12.01
N ALA A 28 12.63 -10.85 -12.14
CA ALA A 28 12.78 -12.22 -11.70
C ALA A 28 12.33 -12.37 -10.24
N LYS A 29 11.66 -13.48 -9.95
CA LYS A 29 11.21 -13.81 -8.59
C LYS A 29 12.17 -14.80 -7.92
N ASP A 30 12.44 -14.59 -6.64
CA ASP A 30 13.12 -15.59 -5.81
C ASP A 30 12.18 -16.75 -5.41
N PHE A 31 12.65 -17.64 -4.53
CA PHE A 31 11.85 -18.78 -4.06
C PHE A 31 10.62 -18.37 -3.23
N ALA A 32 10.64 -17.19 -2.61
CA ALA A 32 9.51 -16.61 -1.88
C ALA A 32 8.61 -15.75 -2.80
N GLY A 33 8.93 -15.64 -4.09
CA GLY A 33 8.19 -14.82 -5.04
C GLY A 33 8.62 -13.36 -5.06
N ASN A 34 9.62 -12.94 -4.27
CA ASN A 34 10.05 -11.55 -4.22
C ASN A 34 10.81 -11.17 -5.49
N THR A 35 10.50 -10.00 -6.04
CA THR A 35 11.44 -9.30 -6.91
C THR A 35 12.64 -8.80 -6.11
N CYS A 36 13.71 -8.42 -6.81
CA CYS A 36 14.91 -7.90 -6.17
C CYS A 36 14.61 -6.64 -5.33
N ILE A 37 13.79 -5.72 -5.85
CA ILE A 37 13.35 -4.52 -5.12
C ILE A 37 12.51 -4.92 -3.89
N CYS A 38 11.58 -5.87 -4.02
CA CYS A 38 10.72 -6.32 -2.93
C CYS A 38 11.54 -6.84 -1.73
N MET A 39 12.54 -7.67 -2.01
CA MET A 39 13.48 -8.20 -1.01
C MET A 39 14.27 -7.07 -0.31
N LEU A 40 14.74 -6.08 -1.07
CA LEU A 40 15.52 -4.95 -0.56
C LEU A 40 14.68 -4.02 0.34
N GLU A 41 13.46 -3.69 -0.07
CA GLU A 41 12.54 -2.86 0.75
C GLU A 41 12.16 -3.57 2.05
N GLN A 42 11.91 -4.89 1.99
CA GLN A 42 11.68 -5.71 3.18
C GLN A 42 12.89 -5.62 4.14
N ARG A 43 14.12 -5.78 3.64
CA ARG A 43 15.34 -5.66 4.46
C ARG A 43 15.49 -4.27 5.07
N LYS A 44 15.25 -3.21 4.29
CA LYS A 44 15.34 -1.81 4.71
C LYS A 44 14.37 -1.47 5.85
N SER A 45 13.22 -2.15 5.91
CA SER A 45 12.21 -1.98 6.96
C SER A 45 12.60 -2.58 8.33
N LYS A 46 13.62 -3.44 8.38
CA LYS A 46 14.06 -4.08 9.64
C LYS A 46 14.70 -3.04 10.58
N SER A 47 14.43 -3.19 11.88
CA SER A 47 14.88 -2.26 12.94
C SER A 47 16.39 -2.21 13.14
N HIS A 48 17.12 -3.27 12.78
CA HIS A 48 18.54 -3.46 13.11
C HIS A 48 19.50 -3.22 11.94
N ILE A 49 19.09 -2.44 10.95
CA ILE A 49 19.91 -2.15 9.78
C ILE A 49 20.82 -0.92 10.00
N GLY A 50 22.10 -1.03 9.61
CA GLY A 50 23.06 0.07 9.72
C GLY A 50 22.73 1.24 8.78
N SER A 51 23.16 2.45 9.11
CA SER A 51 22.94 3.65 8.27
C SER A 51 23.55 3.49 6.86
N LYS A 52 24.81 3.05 6.80
CA LYS A 52 25.53 2.80 5.55
C LYS A 52 24.88 1.71 4.70
N GLU A 53 24.41 0.65 5.35
CA GLU A 53 23.67 -0.42 4.68
C GLU A 53 22.34 0.08 4.10
N ARG A 54 21.58 0.87 4.87
CA ARG A 54 20.33 1.48 4.40
C ARG A 54 20.55 2.41 3.20
N GLU A 55 21.63 3.17 3.20
CA GLU A 55 22.03 4.04 2.09
C GLU A 55 22.35 3.21 0.84
N THR A 56 23.19 2.17 0.97
CA THR A 56 23.53 1.28 -0.14
C THR A 56 22.30 0.57 -0.70
N ILE A 57 21.38 0.10 0.16
CA ILE A 57 20.12 -0.50 -0.29
C ILE A 57 19.29 0.50 -1.10
N SER A 58 19.19 1.75 -0.62
CA SER A 58 18.44 2.79 -1.34
C SER A 58 19.05 3.05 -2.71
N LYS A 59 20.37 3.17 -2.78
CA LYS A 59 21.09 3.33 -4.04
C LYS A 59 20.82 2.18 -5.02
N ILE A 60 20.82 0.93 -4.54
CA ILE A 60 20.52 -0.23 -5.41
C ILE A 60 19.07 -0.20 -5.90
N ILE A 61 18.11 0.14 -5.03
CA ILE A 61 16.70 0.28 -5.41
C ILE A 61 16.53 1.36 -6.48
N ASP A 62 17.19 2.51 -6.32
CA ASP A 62 17.12 3.61 -7.27
C ASP A 62 17.66 3.20 -8.64
N ILE A 63 18.84 2.54 -8.69
CA ILE A 63 19.41 1.98 -9.91
C ILE A 63 18.44 1.01 -10.60
N LEU A 64 17.79 0.12 -9.85
CA LEU A 64 16.84 -0.84 -10.43
C LEU A 64 15.61 -0.13 -11.02
N ARG A 65 15.06 0.87 -10.33
CA ARG A 65 13.91 1.65 -10.82
C ARG A 65 14.26 2.46 -12.07
N GLU A 66 15.42 3.12 -12.08
CA GLU A 66 15.92 3.86 -13.25
C GLU A 66 16.09 2.96 -14.48
N ASN A 67 16.32 1.67 -14.28
CA ASN A 67 16.43 0.67 -15.34
C ASN A 67 15.12 -0.10 -15.62
N GLY A 68 13.98 0.36 -15.09
CA GLY A 68 12.65 -0.15 -15.44
C GLY A 68 12.18 -1.36 -14.64
N ALA A 69 12.78 -1.65 -13.48
CA ALA A 69 12.29 -2.69 -12.59
C ALA A 69 10.89 -2.34 -12.02
N ASP A 70 9.96 -3.28 -12.10
CA ASP A 70 8.58 -3.09 -11.66
C ASP A 70 8.45 -3.28 -10.15
N SER A 71 8.00 -2.22 -9.46
CA SER A 71 7.80 -2.20 -8.01
C SER A 71 6.44 -2.77 -7.58
N THR A 72 5.54 -3.05 -8.51
CA THR A 72 4.16 -3.49 -8.26
C THR A 72 4.00 -5.00 -8.19
N ILE A 73 5.00 -5.76 -8.65
CA ILE A 73 4.97 -7.22 -8.69
C ILE A 73 4.88 -7.82 -7.27
N GLU A 74 3.83 -8.60 -7.05
CA GLU A 74 3.55 -9.27 -5.78
C GLU A 74 4.33 -10.57 -5.60
N ASN A 75 4.80 -10.80 -4.38
CA ASN A 75 5.39 -12.06 -3.93
C ASN A 75 4.32 -13.10 -3.57
N LYS A 76 4.74 -14.26 -3.05
CA LYS A 76 3.80 -15.32 -2.65
C LYS A 76 2.88 -14.95 -1.46
N GLU A 77 3.20 -13.88 -0.75
CA GLU A 77 2.41 -13.32 0.35
C GLU A 77 1.51 -12.15 -0.12
N GLY A 78 1.45 -11.85 -1.42
CA GLY A 78 0.70 -10.70 -1.95
C GLY A 78 1.38 -9.35 -1.66
N LEU A 79 2.64 -9.35 -1.25
CA LEU A 79 3.41 -8.14 -0.94
C LEU A 79 4.30 -7.75 -2.12
N ASN A 80 4.33 -6.46 -2.46
CA ASN A 80 5.23 -5.89 -3.44
C ASN A 80 6.18 -4.85 -2.79
N ALA A 81 7.11 -4.31 -3.57
CA ALA A 81 8.06 -3.31 -3.07
C ALA A 81 7.37 -2.06 -2.51
N VAL A 82 6.25 -1.68 -3.12
CA VAL A 82 5.45 -0.55 -2.71
C VAL A 82 4.85 -0.76 -1.31
N ASN A 83 4.38 -1.96 -0.99
CA ASN A 83 3.82 -2.29 0.31
C ASN A 83 4.86 -2.18 1.44
N TYR A 84 6.11 -2.60 1.20
CA TYR A 84 7.18 -2.58 2.20
C TYR A 84 7.68 -1.16 2.58
N LEU A 85 7.53 -0.17 1.70
CA LEU A 85 7.88 1.24 2.00
C LEU A 85 7.08 1.82 3.17
N TYR A 86 5.87 1.30 3.43
CA TYR A 86 4.94 1.86 4.40
C TYR A 86 4.98 1.17 5.77
N VAL A 87 5.43 -0.08 5.84
CA VAL A 87 5.59 -0.85 7.09
C VAL A 87 6.55 -0.12 8.06
N GLY A 88 7.59 0.54 7.56
CA GLY A 88 8.59 1.24 8.38
C GLY A 88 8.19 2.62 8.92
N LYS A 89 7.17 3.28 8.34
CA LYS A 89 6.71 4.62 8.78
C LYS A 89 5.51 4.55 9.74
N CYS A 90 4.60 3.59 9.57
CA CYS A 90 3.46 3.41 10.47
C CYS A 90 3.85 2.83 11.84
N ALA A 91 4.86 1.96 11.89
CA ALA A 91 5.38 1.41 13.16
C ALA A 91 6.03 2.46 14.08
N ARG A 92 6.37 3.66 13.56
CA ARG A 92 6.91 4.76 14.38
C ARG A 92 5.85 5.61 15.07
N ARG A 93 4.57 5.52 14.67
CA ARG A 93 3.48 6.33 15.25
C ARG A 93 2.58 5.55 16.21
N ALA A 94 2.54 4.21 16.09
CA ALA A 94 1.89 3.33 17.06
C ALA A 94 2.94 2.73 18.00
N GLY A 95 3.01 3.26 19.23
CA GLY A 95 3.92 2.74 20.25
C GLY A 95 3.68 1.25 20.55
N LYS A 96 4.76 0.47 20.53
CA LYS A 96 4.95 -0.86 21.17
C LYS A 96 3.81 -1.88 20.98
N LYS A 97 4.00 -2.88 20.10
CA LYS A 97 4.33 -4.28 20.48
C LYS A 97 4.37 -5.24 19.29
N LYS A 98 5.46 -6.02 19.25
CA LYS A 98 5.56 -7.44 18.88
C LYS A 98 5.19 -7.85 17.45
N LEU A 99 6.16 -7.66 16.56
CA LEU A 99 6.27 -8.30 15.26
C LEU A 99 6.32 -9.84 15.41
N LEU A 100 5.33 -10.49 14.81
CA LEU A 100 5.40 -11.74 14.04
C LEU A 100 6.49 -12.74 14.48
N SER A 101 6.16 -13.51 15.51
CA SER A 101 6.72 -14.86 15.71
C SER A 101 5.53 -15.78 15.96
N GLY A 102 5.22 -16.68 15.01
CA GLY A 102 4.31 -17.78 15.31
C GLY A 102 3.53 -18.34 14.13
N ASN A 103 4.06 -19.44 13.61
CA ASN A 103 3.37 -20.57 13.02
C ASN A 103 2.64 -20.44 11.67
N LYS A 104 3.29 -21.12 10.70
CA LYS A 104 2.68 -21.96 9.67
C LYS A 104 1.49 -22.75 10.26
N ASN A 105 0.35 -22.69 9.59
CA ASN A 105 -0.31 -23.85 8.96
C ASN A 105 -1.64 -23.40 8.32
N GLU A 106 -1.82 -23.83 7.08
CA GLU A 106 -3.07 -24.30 6.44
C GLU A 106 -4.36 -23.44 6.57
N ASN A 107 -4.80 -22.95 5.40
CA ASN A 107 -6.20 -22.79 5.00
C ASN A 107 -7.15 -22.03 5.92
N ASN A 108 -6.96 -20.71 6.11
CA ASN A 108 -8.03 -19.86 6.66
C ASN A 108 -8.12 -18.52 5.93
N GLU A 109 -8.93 -18.45 4.86
CA GLU A 109 -9.36 -17.19 4.22
C GLU A 109 -10.14 -16.29 5.21
N GLU A 110 -10.66 -16.86 6.30
CA GLU A 110 -11.41 -16.14 7.34
C GLU A 110 -10.51 -15.48 8.40
N GLU A 111 -9.28 -15.96 8.62
CA GLU A 111 -8.38 -15.45 9.68
C GLU A 111 -7.55 -14.24 9.24
N ILE A 112 -7.34 -14.07 7.93
CA ILE A 112 -6.77 -12.85 7.34
C ILE A 112 -7.73 -11.66 7.54
N SER A 113 -9.04 -11.91 7.67
CA SER A 113 -10.06 -10.87 7.81
C SER A 113 -10.11 -10.23 9.21
N SER A 114 -9.54 -10.84 10.24
CA SER A 114 -9.62 -10.31 11.62
C SER A 114 -8.39 -9.49 12.05
N ASN A 115 -7.26 -9.60 11.34
CA ASN A 115 -6.05 -8.88 11.71
C ASN A 115 -6.00 -7.47 11.05
N LYS A 116 -6.41 -6.46 11.81
CA LYS A 116 -6.44 -5.03 11.40
C LYS A 116 -5.12 -4.54 10.81
N GLU A 117 -3.99 -5.10 11.25
CA GLU A 117 -2.65 -4.72 10.79
C GLU A 117 -2.34 -5.27 9.40
N VAL A 118 -2.76 -6.51 9.09
CA VAL A 118 -2.63 -7.10 7.74
C VAL A 118 -3.52 -6.37 6.74
N LYS A 119 -4.73 -5.99 7.16
CA LYS A 119 -5.64 -5.16 6.34
C LYS A 119 -5.02 -3.81 5.98
N GLN A 120 -4.25 -3.21 6.88
CA GLN A 120 -3.55 -1.95 6.65
C GLN A 120 -2.36 -2.11 5.69
N MET A 121 -1.70 -3.28 5.68
CA MET A 121 -0.52 -3.57 4.83
C MET A 121 -0.86 -3.82 3.37
N MET A 122 -2.06 -4.32 3.07
CA MET A 122 -2.54 -4.58 1.70
C MET A 122 -3.44 -3.45 1.16
N MET A 123 -3.52 -2.33 1.87
CA MET A 123 -4.40 -1.23 1.49
C MET A 123 -3.68 -0.28 0.52
N PRO A 124 -4.33 0.14 -0.59
CA PRO A 124 -3.71 1.07 -1.52
C PRO A 124 -3.31 2.39 -0.85
N GLN A 125 -2.23 3.02 -1.34
CA GLN A 125 -1.64 4.21 -0.72
C GLN A 125 -2.65 5.36 -0.57
N LEU A 126 -3.52 5.52 -1.57
CA LEU A 126 -4.55 6.56 -1.59
C LEU A 126 -5.55 6.38 -0.43
N HIS A 127 -6.01 5.16 -0.18
CA HIS A 127 -6.89 4.82 0.94
C HIS A 127 -6.22 5.09 2.28
N GLN A 128 -4.92 4.78 2.39
CA GLN A 128 -4.18 5.03 3.63
C GLN A 128 -4.03 6.52 3.92
N ALA A 129 -3.62 7.31 2.92
CA ALA A 129 -3.51 8.76 3.07
C ALA A 129 -4.86 9.38 3.47
N ALA A 130 -5.95 8.92 2.85
CA ALA A 130 -7.30 9.36 3.17
C ALA A 130 -7.75 8.94 4.58
N GLU A 131 -7.44 7.72 5.03
CA GLU A 131 -7.78 7.25 6.39
C GLU A 131 -7.03 8.05 7.47
N CYS A 132 -5.80 8.47 7.18
CA CYS A 132 -5.01 9.37 8.03
C CYS A 132 -5.40 10.86 7.94
N LEU A 133 -6.37 11.22 7.10
CA LEU A 133 -6.78 12.60 6.82
C LEU A 133 -5.63 13.51 6.32
N ASP A 134 -4.64 12.92 5.64
CA ASP A 134 -3.47 13.63 5.11
C ASP A 134 -3.79 14.21 3.73
N ILE A 135 -4.40 15.39 3.71
CA ILE A 135 -4.92 16.04 2.50
C ILE A 135 -3.83 16.29 1.45
N GLU A 136 -2.65 16.76 1.87
CA GLU A 136 -1.56 17.06 0.93
C GLU A 136 -1.03 15.77 0.31
N LYS A 137 -0.89 14.70 1.09
CA LYS A 137 -0.49 13.41 0.55
C LYS A 137 -1.53 12.80 -0.40
N VAL A 138 -2.82 13.01 -0.14
CA VAL A 138 -3.88 12.61 -1.08
C VAL A 138 -3.69 13.33 -2.42
N LYS A 139 -3.46 14.64 -2.41
CA LYS A 139 -3.20 15.43 -3.64
C LYS A 139 -1.94 14.96 -4.36
N ASP A 140 -0.86 14.72 -3.64
CA ASP A 140 0.41 14.25 -4.20
C ASP A 140 0.24 12.90 -4.90
N LEU A 141 -0.47 11.96 -4.27
CA LEU A 141 -0.72 10.63 -4.82
C LEU A 141 -1.58 10.69 -6.09
N ILE A 142 -2.65 11.49 -6.07
CA ILE A 142 -3.50 11.70 -7.26
C ILE A 142 -2.68 12.33 -8.39
N SER A 143 -1.90 13.37 -8.09
CA SER A 143 -1.03 14.05 -9.08
C SER A 143 0.06 13.12 -9.63
N SER A 144 0.47 12.13 -8.85
CA SER A 144 1.43 11.09 -9.25
C SER A 144 0.78 9.94 -10.04
N GLY A 145 -0.51 10.02 -10.36
CA GLY A 145 -1.23 9.02 -11.15
C GLY A 145 -1.69 7.80 -10.36
N ALA A 146 -1.87 7.91 -9.04
CA ALA A 146 -2.50 6.83 -8.27
C ALA A 146 -3.90 6.51 -8.83
N ASP A 147 -4.20 5.23 -9.01
CA ASP A 147 -5.52 4.79 -9.44
C ASP A 147 -6.57 5.17 -8.39
N ILE A 148 -7.40 6.15 -8.75
CA ILE A 148 -8.41 6.73 -7.88
C ILE A 148 -9.52 5.75 -7.51
N ASN A 149 -9.74 4.74 -8.36
CA ASN A 149 -10.78 3.73 -8.24
C ASN A 149 -10.22 2.36 -7.82
N ALA A 150 -8.94 2.30 -7.41
CA ALA A 150 -8.34 1.09 -6.86
C ALA A 150 -9.20 0.55 -5.71
N LYS A 151 -9.35 -0.78 -5.67
CA LYS A 151 -10.10 -1.47 -4.62
C LYS A 151 -9.11 -2.01 -3.59
N ASP A 152 -9.43 -1.85 -2.31
CA ASP A 152 -8.71 -2.53 -1.24
C ASP A 152 -9.12 -4.01 -1.15
N ILE A 153 -8.55 -4.76 -0.19
CA ILE A 153 -8.86 -6.17 0.04
C ILE A 153 -10.34 -6.45 0.39
N THR A 154 -11.10 -5.43 0.80
CA THR A 154 -12.55 -5.55 1.06
C THR A 154 -13.37 -5.22 -0.18
N GLY A 155 -12.72 -4.94 -1.31
CA GLY A 155 -13.34 -4.41 -2.51
C GLY A 155 -13.68 -2.92 -2.41
N SER A 156 -13.31 -2.21 -1.35
CA SER A 156 -13.71 -0.82 -1.18
C SER A 156 -12.77 0.12 -1.93
N THR A 157 -13.32 1.07 -2.68
CA THR A 157 -12.56 2.21 -3.19
C THR A 157 -12.26 3.22 -2.08
N CYS A 158 -11.31 4.14 -2.32
CA CYS A 158 -10.96 5.16 -1.33
C CYS A 158 -12.20 5.98 -0.93
N ILE A 159 -13.01 6.36 -1.91
CA ILE A 159 -14.22 7.15 -1.70
C ILE A 159 -15.32 6.38 -0.96
N CYS A 160 -15.42 5.07 -1.17
CA CYS A 160 -16.34 4.20 -0.44
C CYS A 160 -16.02 4.15 1.06
N ARG A 161 -14.73 4.05 1.42
CA ARG A 161 -14.30 4.13 2.84
C ARG A 161 -14.56 5.49 3.46
N MET A 162 -14.30 6.57 2.71
CA MET A 162 -14.56 7.94 3.18
C MET A 162 -16.05 8.19 3.41
N ALA A 163 -16.92 7.76 2.48
CA ALA A 163 -18.36 7.84 2.65
C ALA A 163 -18.84 7.06 3.88
N LYS A 164 -18.36 5.82 4.07
CA LYS A 164 -18.69 5.02 5.26
C LYS A 164 -18.27 5.72 6.56
N ARG A 165 -17.05 6.27 6.63
CA ARG A 165 -16.58 7.03 7.80
C ARG A 165 -17.46 8.27 8.00
N TYR A 166 -17.71 9.04 6.95
CA TYR A 166 -18.53 10.25 6.97
C TYR A 166 -19.97 10.01 7.47
N SER A 167 -20.52 8.81 7.28
CA SER A 167 -21.84 8.42 7.78
C SER A 167 -21.89 8.13 9.28
N ASN A 168 -20.76 8.09 9.98
CA ASN A 168 -20.75 7.97 11.44
C ASN A 168 -21.35 9.24 12.09
N PRO A 169 -22.46 9.14 12.86
CA PRO A 169 -23.10 10.29 13.48
C PRO A 169 -22.26 10.94 14.58
N TYR A 170 -21.29 10.20 15.13
CA TYR A 170 -20.45 10.65 16.26
C TYR A 170 -19.13 11.32 15.83
N LEU A 171 -18.93 11.58 14.53
CA LEU A 171 -17.78 12.36 14.04
C LEU A 171 -17.85 13.80 14.53
N ASP A 172 -16.74 14.30 15.07
CA ASP A 172 -16.59 15.73 15.36
C ASP A 172 -16.58 16.57 14.06
N SER A 173 -16.74 17.88 14.21
CA SER A 173 -16.85 18.81 13.08
C SER A 173 -15.55 18.93 12.28
N GLU A 174 -14.39 18.82 12.91
CA GLU A 174 -13.10 18.98 12.24
C GLU A 174 -12.81 17.76 11.36
N GLU A 175 -12.95 16.55 11.91
CA GLU A 175 -12.83 15.31 11.17
C GLU A 175 -13.83 15.24 10.02
N ARG A 176 -15.08 15.65 10.27
CA ARG A 176 -16.13 15.68 9.25
C ARG A 176 -15.76 16.60 8.09
N ASN A 177 -15.23 17.79 8.38
CA ASN A 177 -14.78 18.73 7.36
C ASN A 177 -13.57 18.20 6.59
N ALA A 178 -12.62 17.57 7.26
CA ALA A 178 -11.46 16.96 6.61
C ALA A 178 -11.87 15.81 5.66
N ILE A 179 -12.77 14.92 6.11
CA ILE A 179 -13.31 13.84 5.27
C ILE A 179 -14.05 14.42 4.07
N GLN A 180 -14.90 15.45 4.28
CA GLN A 180 -15.62 16.10 3.19
C GLN A 180 -14.66 16.72 2.17
N ASN A 181 -13.57 17.34 2.62
CA ASN A 181 -12.56 17.92 1.75
C ASN A 181 -11.88 16.83 0.89
N ILE A 182 -11.46 15.72 1.50
CA ILE A 182 -10.88 14.59 0.78
C ILE A 182 -11.88 14.00 -0.23
N MET A 183 -13.15 13.84 0.14
CA MET A 183 -14.19 13.38 -0.79
C MET A 183 -14.39 14.31 -1.97
N ASN A 184 -14.31 15.63 -1.77
CA ASN A 184 -14.41 16.61 -2.85
C ASN A 184 -13.20 16.51 -3.79
N ILE A 185 -11.98 16.42 -3.26
CA ILE A 185 -10.76 16.21 -4.06
C ILE A 185 -10.88 14.94 -4.90
N LEU A 186 -11.31 13.82 -4.30
CA LEU A 186 -11.49 12.56 -5.02
C LEU A 186 -12.54 12.68 -6.13
N ARG A 187 -13.67 13.35 -5.86
CA ARG A 187 -14.73 13.59 -6.85
C ARG A 187 -14.23 14.42 -8.03
N GLU A 188 -13.54 15.53 -7.76
CA GLU A 188 -12.99 16.41 -8.79
C GLU A 188 -11.97 15.71 -9.69
N ASN A 189 -11.34 14.64 -9.18
CA ASN A 189 -10.37 13.84 -9.92
C ASN A 189 -10.96 12.52 -10.48
N GLY A 190 -12.30 12.38 -10.53
CA GLY A 190 -12.96 11.29 -11.25
C GLY A 190 -13.19 10.01 -10.45
N ALA A 191 -13.25 10.09 -9.12
CA ALA A 191 -13.63 8.93 -8.30
C ALA A 191 -15.08 8.51 -8.57
N ASP A 192 -15.28 7.22 -8.86
CA ASP A 192 -16.60 6.63 -9.09
C ASP A 192 -17.25 6.24 -7.75
N TYR A 193 -18.39 6.87 -7.45
CA TYR A 193 -19.14 6.63 -6.23
C TYR A 193 -19.99 5.35 -6.27
N ASN A 194 -20.16 4.73 -7.44
CA ASN A 194 -21.03 3.59 -7.65
C ASN A 194 -20.31 2.23 -7.59
N ILE A 195 -18.97 2.22 -7.56
CA ILE A 195 -18.20 0.98 -7.40
C ILE A 195 -18.53 0.35 -6.04
N THR A 196 -19.00 -0.88 -6.08
CA THR A 196 -19.38 -1.63 -4.87
C THR A 196 -18.20 -2.43 -4.30
N ASN A 197 -18.15 -2.48 -2.97
CA ASN A 197 -17.28 -3.38 -2.23
C ASN A 197 -17.79 -4.83 -2.26
N ASN A 198 -17.08 -5.73 -1.59
CA ASN A 198 -17.43 -7.16 -1.55
C ASN A 198 -18.75 -7.44 -0.81
N SER A 199 -19.26 -6.47 -0.05
CA SER A 199 -20.59 -6.51 0.58
C SER A 199 -21.69 -5.87 -0.29
N GLY A 200 -21.39 -5.49 -1.53
CA GLY A 200 -22.34 -4.85 -2.43
C GLY A 200 -22.62 -3.37 -2.12
N GLN A 201 -21.84 -2.74 -1.24
CA GLN A 201 -22.04 -1.34 -0.83
C GLN A 201 -21.13 -0.40 -1.61
N SER A 202 -21.70 0.68 -2.15
CA SER A 202 -21.02 1.77 -2.85
C SER A 202 -20.91 3.03 -1.98
N ALA A 203 -20.13 4.02 -2.41
CA ALA A 203 -20.09 5.31 -1.71
C ALA A 203 -21.45 6.02 -1.73
N THR A 204 -22.18 5.95 -2.85
CA THR A 204 -23.58 6.43 -2.93
C THR A 204 -24.45 5.77 -1.86
N SER A 205 -24.40 4.44 -1.75
CA SER A 205 -25.21 3.70 -0.77
C SER A 205 -24.98 4.13 0.68
N PHE A 206 -23.74 4.45 1.07
CA PHE A 206 -23.43 4.93 2.42
C PHE A 206 -23.93 6.34 2.70
N LEU A 207 -23.93 7.21 1.68
CA LEU A 207 -24.40 8.59 1.81
C LEU A 207 -25.92 8.69 1.82
N ASP A 208 -26.60 7.85 1.03
CA ASP A 208 -28.07 7.83 0.94
C ASP A 208 -28.72 7.33 2.24
N MET A 209 -28.09 6.36 2.91
CA MET A 209 -28.50 5.93 4.26
C MET A 209 -28.49 7.08 5.29
N LYS A 210 -27.68 8.12 5.07
CA LYS A 210 -27.58 9.30 5.95
C LYS A 210 -28.55 10.41 5.56
N SER A 211 -28.82 10.60 4.27
CA SER A 211 -29.67 11.69 3.77
C SER A 211 -31.17 11.37 3.88
N GLY A 212 -31.55 10.12 4.15
CA GLY A 212 -32.95 9.67 4.17
C GLY A 212 -33.65 9.83 2.81
N LYS A 213 -32.88 10.13 1.75
CA LYS A 213 -33.37 10.38 0.39
C LYS A 213 -32.68 9.40 -0.54
N ASN A 214 -33.47 8.44 -1.00
CA ASN A 214 -33.21 7.65 -2.18
C ASN A 214 -33.27 8.59 -3.39
N ILE A 215 -32.14 9.22 -3.74
CA ILE A 215 -32.01 9.95 -5.00
C ILE A 215 -31.51 8.96 -6.04
N GLY A 216 -32.46 8.30 -6.68
CA GLY A 216 -32.22 7.57 -7.92
C GLY A 216 -31.60 8.52 -8.95
N LEU A 217 -30.47 8.06 -9.49
CA LEU A 217 -29.74 8.47 -10.70
C LEU A 217 -30.09 9.84 -11.30
#